data_AF-A0A2T5GVV8-F1
#
_entry.id   AF-A0A2T5GVV8-F1
#
_cell.length_a   1.000
_cell.length_b   1.000
_cell.length_c   1.000
_cell.angle_alpha   90.00
_cell.angle_beta   90.00
_cell.angle_gamma   90.00
#
_symmetry.space_group_name_H-M   'P 1'
#
loop_
_entity.id
_entity.type
_entity.pdbx_description
1 polymer ?
#
loop_
_entity_poly.entity_id
_entity_poly.type
_entity_poly.pdbx_seq_one_letter_code
_entity_poly.pdbx_strand_id
1 'polypeptide(L)'
;MIFYKHFPSKARLIAEYLRHKTVVWSEMLATVTERPGLSPVERILAIFNVLDVSFQKPPFRGCPFVKGLAEFGPDADSLEVHATIAAYFQSLYELVADIVAPL
;
A
#
# COMPACT_ATOMS: atom_id res chain seq x y z
N MET A 1 -20.43 3.28 -24.21
CA MET A 1 -19.78 3.97 -23.06
C MET A 1 -19.21 2.91 -22.12
N ILE A 2 -17.94 2.55 -22.27
CA ILE A 2 -17.33 1.36 -21.61
C ILE A 2 -16.85 1.64 -20.18
N PHE A 3 -16.44 2.88 -19.87
CA PHE A 3 -15.83 3.21 -18.58
C PHE A 3 -16.79 3.00 -17.40
N TYR A 4 -17.97 3.62 -17.44
CA TYR A 4 -18.99 3.51 -16.38
C TYR A 4 -19.66 2.14 -16.30
N LYS A 5 -19.48 1.29 -17.32
CA LYS A 5 -19.87 -0.12 -17.27
C LYS A 5 -18.95 -0.92 -16.33
N HIS A 6 -17.66 -0.59 -16.31
CA HIS A 6 -16.66 -1.27 -15.46
C HIS A 6 -16.47 -0.58 -14.11
N PHE A 7 -16.53 0.75 -14.08
CA PHE A 7 -16.35 1.56 -12.87
C PHE A 7 -17.50 2.56 -12.73
N PRO A 8 -18.56 2.21 -11.98
CA PRO A 8 -19.76 3.04 -11.92
C PRO A 8 -19.54 4.36 -11.17
N SER A 9 -18.45 4.50 -10.41
CA SER A 9 -18.07 5.74 -9.74
C SER A 9 -16.56 5.92 -9.69
N LYS A 10 -16.11 7.15 -9.44
CA LYS A 10 -14.70 7.46 -9.16
C LYS A 10 -14.19 6.68 -7.94
N ALA A 11 -15.00 6.59 -6.88
CA ALA A 11 -14.64 5.85 -5.68
C ALA A 11 -14.39 4.35 -5.97
N ARG A 12 -15.21 3.73 -6.82
CA ARG A 12 -15.02 2.34 -7.26
C ARG A 12 -13.72 2.15 -8.03
N LEU A 13 -13.43 3.06 -8.96
CA LEU A 13 -12.15 3.04 -9.68
C LEU A 13 -10.95 3.20 -8.72
N ILE A 14 -11.03 4.15 -7.78
CA ILE A 14 -9.93 4.39 -6.84
C ILE A 14 -9.75 3.22 -5.88
N ALA A 15 -10.83 2.60 -5.38
CA ALA A 15 -10.73 1.42 -4.54
C ALA A 15 -10.00 0.28 -5.28
N GLU A 16 -10.36 0.00 -6.53
CA GLU A 16 -9.67 -1.03 -7.33
C GLU A 16 -8.22 -0.67 -7.64
N TYR A 17 -7.95 0.60 -7.96
CA TYR A 17 -6.57 1.08 -8.11
C TYR A 17 -5.75 0.84 -6.84
N LEU A 18 -6.30 1.15 -5.66
CA LEU A 18 -5.61 0.96 -4.39
C LEU A 18 -5.41 -0.53 -4.05
N ARG A 19 -6.37 -1.40 -4.35
CA ARG A 19 -6.20 -2.87 -4.22
C ARG A 19 -5.04 -3.37 -5.07
N HIS A 20 -5.00 -2.96 -6.33
CA HIS A 20 -3.88 -3.30 -7.21
C HIS A 20 -2.55 -2.75 -6.66
N LYS A 21 -2.54 -1.52 -6.15
CA LYS A 21 -1.35 -0.95 -5.50
C LYS A 21 -0.93 -1.75 -4.26
N THR A 22 -1.88 -2.24 -3.45
CA THR A 22 -1.57 -3.10 -2.29
C THR A 22 -0.82 -4.35 -2.73
N VAL A 23 -1.31 -5.08 -3.73
CA VAL A 23 -0.64 -6.29 -4.24
C VAL A 23 0.80 -5.99 -4.66
N VAL A 24 0.99 -4.97 -5.51
CA VAL A 24 2.32 -4.57 -6.01
C VAL A 24 3.28 -4.19 -4.87
N TRP A 25 2.79 -3.46 -3.87
CA TRP A 25 3.62 -3.06 -2.72
C TRP A 25 3.94 -4.25 -1.82
N SER A 26 2.96 -5.12 -1.53
CA SER A 26 3.18 -6.31 -0.70
C SER A 26 4.17 -7.28 -1.33
N GLU A 27 4.07 -7.52 -2.63
CA GLU A 27 5.05 -8.35 -3.37
C GLU A 27 6.46 -7.77 -3.32
N MET A 28 6.59 -6.45 -3.49
CA MET A 28 7.88 -5.76 -3.42
C MET A 28 8.49 -5.83 -2.03
N LEU A 29 7.68 -5.63 -0.98
CA LEU A 29 8.12 -5.75 0.41
C LEU A 29 8.54 -7.18 0.72
N ALA A 30 7.72 -8.18 0.41
CA ALA A 30 8.06 -9.60 0.60
C ALA A 30 9.39 -9.93 -0.09
N THR A 31 9.57 -9.52 -1.35
CA THR A 31 10.81 -9.73 -2.12
C THR A 31 12.08 -9.21 -1.43
N VAL A 32 11.99 -8.13 -0.66
CA VAL A 32 13.15 -7.57 0.04
C VAL A 32 13.28 -8.07 1.47
N THR A 33 12.18 -8.31 2.17
CA THR A 33 12.19 -8.75 3.57
C THR A 33 12.39 -10.26 3.72
N GLU A 34 12.09 -11.06 2.70
CA GLU A 34 12.19 -12.54 2.77
C GLU A 34 13.48 -13.08 2.14
N ARG A 35 14.44 -12.19 1.84
CA ARG A 35 15.74 -12.62 1.32
C ARG A 35 16.43 -13.54 2.34
N PRO A 36 16.99 -14.68 1.91
CA PRO A 36 17.66 -15.61 2.81
C PRO A 36 18.82 -14.94 3.57
N GLY A 37 18.95 -15.27 4.86
CA GLY A 37 20.08 -14.87 5.69
C GLY A 37 19.97 -13.48 6.34
N LEU A 38 18.86 -12.75 6.17
CA LEU A 38 18.65 -11.48 6.86
C LEU A 38 18.27 -11.69 8.33
N SER A 39 18.94 -10.97 9.23
CA SER A 39 18.48 -10.75 10.60
C SER A 39 17.21 -9.90 10.63
N PRO A 40 16.43 -9.92 11.73
CA PRO A 40 15.20 -9.12 11.78
C PRO A 40 15.45 -7.60 11.61
N VAL A 41 16.55 -7.07 12.14
CA VAL A 41 16.95 -5.66 11.90
C VAL A 41 17.22 -5.39 10.42
N GLU A 42 17.92 -6.28 9.73
CA GLU A 42 18.20 -6.13 8.30
C GLU A 42 16.92 -6.21 7.45
N ARG A 43 15.93 -7.02 7.85
CA ARG A 43 14.60 -7.05 7.22
C ARG A 43 13.89 -5.70 7.35
N ILE A 44 13.95 -5.07 8.53
CA ILE A 44 13.40 -3.71 8.74
C ILE A 44 14.11 -2.70 7.83
N LEU A 45 15.45 -2.71 7.81
CA LEU A 45 16.22 -1.79 6.96
C LEU A 45 15.95 -2.01 5.46
N ALA A 46 15.68 -3.23 5.03
CA ALA A 46 15.32 -3.54 3.65
C ALA A 46 14.01 -2.83 3.21
N ILE A 47 13.04 -2.65 4.12
CA ILE A 47 11.82 -1.88 3.85
C ILE A 47 12.18 -0.42 3.52
N PHE A 48 13.05 0.21 4.31
CA PHE A 48 13.49 1.59 4.09
C PHE A 48 14.26 1.75 2.78
N ASN A 49 15.09 0.78 2.39
CA ASN A 49 15.79 0.80 1.10
C ASN A 49 14.82 0.79 -0.09
N VAL A 50 13.73 0.02 -0.01
CA VAL A 50 12.68 0.02 -1.05
C VAL A 50 11.95 1.35 -1.12
N LEU A 51 11.67 1.95 0.03
CA LEU A 51 11.05 3.27 0.09
C LEU A 51 11.95 4.34 -0.55
N ASP A 52 13.24 4.34 -0.23
CA ASP A 52 14.22 5.29 -0.79
C ASP A 52 14.27 5.20 -2.33
N VAL A 53 14.41 3.98 -2.86
CA VAL A 53 14.40 3.74 -4.33
C VAL A 53 13.08 4.22 -4.95
N SER A 54 11.96 4.03 -4.27
CA SER A 54 10.65 4.45 -4.77
C SER A 54 10.48 5.96 -4.76
N PHE A 55 11.03 6.66 -3.76
CA PHE A 55 10.93 8.10 -3.61
C PHE A 55 11.82 8.85 -4.61
N GLN A 56 12.96 8.26 -4.96
CA GLN A 56 13.90 8.86 -5.92
C GLN A 56 13.47 8.72 -7.38
N LYS A 57 12.53 7.82 -7.71
CA LYS A 57 12.05 7.60 -9.09
C LYS A 57 11.06 8.68 -9.52
N PRO A 58 11.38 9.53 -10.53
CA PRO A 58 10.42 10.50 -11.04
C PRO A 58 9.34 9.83 -11.92
N PRO A 59 8.08 10.29 -11.89
CA PRO A 59 7.51 11.25 -10.94
C PRO A 59 6.91 10.56 -9.71
N PHE A 60 7.63 10.52 -8.58
CA PHE A 60 7.05 10.16 -7.29
C PHE A 60 6.10 11.27 -6.83
N ARG A 61 4.88 10.90 -6.41
CA ARG A 61 3.81 11.84 -6.03
C ARG A 61 3.26 11.58 -4.62
N GLY A 62 4.07 11.01 -3.74
CA GLY A 62 3.64 10.62 -2.38
C GLY A 62 2.90 9.28 -2.35
N CYS A 63 2.47 8.90 -1.14
CA CYS A 63 1.76 7.65 -0.90
C CYS A 63 0.32 7.71 -1.47
N PRO A 64 -0.08 6.78 -2.37
CA PRO A 64 -1.43 6.78 -2.94
C PRO A 64 -2.52 6.58 -1.88
N PHE A 65 -2.25 5.82 -0.81
CA PHE A 65 -3.20 5.57 0.27
C PHE A 65 -3.46 6.82 1.11
N VAL A 66 -2.41 7.56 1.48
CA VAL A 66 -2.54 8.85 2.20
C VAL A 66 -3.29 9.87 1.35
N LYS A 67 -2.99 9.94 0.04
CA LYS A 67 -3.74 10.81 -0.87
C LYS A 67 -5.20 10.40 -1.01
N GLY A 68 -5.48 9.10 -1.02
CA GLY A 68 -6.84 8.57 -1.00
C GLY A 68 -7.62 9.03 0.23
N LEU A 69 -7.01 9.01 1.42
CA LEU A 69 -7.65 9.54 2.63
C LEU A 69 -7.92 11.04 2.56
N ALA A 70 -7.01 11.82 1.97
CA ALA A 70 -7.20 13.26 1.83
C ALA A 70 -8.29 13.63 0.82
N GLU A 71 -8.46 12.82 -0.23
CA GLU A 71 -9.41 13.08 -1.31
C GLU A 71 -10.82 12.56 -1.01
N PHE A 72 -10.92 11.45 -0.27
CA PHE A 72 -12.19 10.82 0.07
C PHE A 72 -12.47 11.05 1.55
N GLY A 73 -13.36 11.98 1.88
CA GLY A 73 -13.87 12.22 3.23
C GLY A 73 -14.81 11.10 3.72
N PRO A 74 -15.48 11.26 4.88
CA PRO A 74 -16.31 10.22 5.52
C PRO A 74 -17.67 9.95 4.84
N ASP A 75 -17.83 10.27 3.56
CA ASP A 75 -19.09 10.11 2.83
C ASP A 75 -19.43 8.64 2.53
N ALA A 76 -20.71 8.30 2.38
CA ALA A 76 -21.13 6.91 2.13
C ALA A 76 -20.48 6.29 0.87
N ASP A 77 -20.23 7.10 -0.16
CA ASP A 77 -19.59 6.66 -1.41
C ASP A 77 -18.08 6.37 -1.28
N SER A 78 -17.45 6.70 -0.14
CA SER A 78 -16.02 6.46 0.12
C SER A 78 -15.72 5.24 0.99
N LEU A 79 -16.75 4.56 1.53
CA LEU A 79 -16.57 3.47 2.50
C LEU A 79 -15.61 2.39 1.99
N GLU A 80 -15.71 2.04 0.71
CA GLU A 80 -14.85 1.03 0.09
C GLU A 80 -13.40 1.51 -0.10
N VAL A 81 -13.20 2.79 -0.40
CA VAL A 81 -11.88 3.40 -0.48
C VAL A 81 -11.22 3.37 0.90
N HIS A 82 -11.96 3.77 1.93
CA HIS A 82 -11.49 3.77 3.32
C HIS A 82 -11.15 2.36 3.81
N ALA A 83 -12.04 1.39 3.56
CA ALA A 83 -11.80 -0.01 3.92
C ALA A 83 -10.55 -0.57 3.23
N THR A 84 -10.34 -0.24 1.95
CA THR A 84 -9.15 -0.67 1.20
C THR A 84 -7.87 -0.06 1.78
N ILE A 85 -7.91 1.22 2.16
CA ILE A 85 -6.77 1.91 2.77
C ILE A 85 -6.47 1.36 4.17
N ALA A 86 -7.51 1.14 4.99
CA ALA A 86 -7.37 0.56 6.32
C ALA A 86 -6.76 -0.84 6.25
N ALA A 87 -7.23 -1.69 5.33
CA ALA A 87 -6.69 -3.02 5.12
C ALA A 87 -5.21 -2.99 4.71
N TYR A 88 -4.81 -2.05 3.84
CA TYR A 88 -3.39 -1.86 3.49
C TYR A 88 -2.54 -1.54 4.71
N PHE A 89 -2.92 -0.53 5.50
CA PHE A 89 -2.14 -0.14 6.68
C PHE A 89 -2.12 -1.24 7.75
N GLN A 90 -3.21 -1.98 7.91
CA GLN A 90 -3.26 -3.14 8.79
C GLN A 90 -2.27 -4.23 8.36
N SER A 91 -2.24 -4.59 7.07
CA SER A 91 -1.27 -5.57 6.56
C SER A 91 0.19 -5.12 6.70
N LEU A 92 0.45 -3.81 6.55
CA LEU A 92 1.78 -3.26 6.75
C LEU A 92 2.20 -3.30 8.22
N TYR A 93 1.26 -2.99 9.12
CA TYR A 93 1.48 -3.11 10.55
C TYR A 93 1.80 -4.55 10.95
N GLU A 94 1.01 -5.52 10.47
CA GLU A 94 1.23 -6.95 10.73
C GLU A 94 2.60 -7.41 10.21
N LEU A 95 2.97 -7.06 8.98
CA LEU A 95 4.29 -7.36 8.42
C LEU A 95 5.42 -6.84 9.32
N VAL A 96 5.33 -5.58 9.75
CA VAL A 96 6.36 -4.99 10.61
C VAL A 96 6.37 -5.71 11.96
N ALA A 97 5.21 -5.88 12.60
CA ALA A 97 5.08 -6.55 13.89
C ALA A 97 5.69 -7.96 13.87
N ASP A 98 5.45 -8.74 12.82
CA ASP A 98 6.02 -10.08 12.64
C ASP A 98 7.55 -10.06 12.52
N ILE A 99 8.10 -9.03 11.87
CA ILE A 99 9.56 -8.84 11.78
C ILE A 99 10.14 -8.43 13.14
N VAL A 100 9.45 -7.60 13.93
CA VAL A 100 9.97 -7.11 15.22
C VAL A 100 9.76 -8.12 16.36
N ALA A 101 8.78 -9.02 16.26
CA ALA A 101 8.45 -9.99 17.31
C ALA A 101 9.64 -10.83 17.87
N PRO A 102 10.62 -11.27 17.05
CA PRO A 102 11.79 -12.00 17.54
C PRO A 102 12.98 -11.13 17.99
N LEU A 103 12.88 -9.79 17.96
CA LEU A 103 13.93 -8.87 18.45
C LEU A 103 13.91 -8.77 19.98
#